data_AF-A0A9D8MNX3-F1
#
_entry.id   AF-A0A9D8MNX3-F1
#
_cell.length_a   1.000
_cell.length_b   1.000
_cell.length_c   1.000
_cell.angle_alpha   90.00
_cell.angle_beta   90.00
_cell.angle_gamma   90.00
#
_symmetry.space_group_name_H-M   'P 1'
#
loop_
_entity.id
_entity.type
_entity.pdbx_description
1 polymer ?
#
loop_
_entity_poly.entity_id
_entity_poly.type
_entity_poly.pdbx_seq_one_letter_code
_entity_poly.pdbx_strand_id
1 'polypeptide(L)'
;MKIKNTMISLLGLTAATALVYAAGTAPVIITQPQSQTVNEGESVTFSVVAENGSNGTNDFTIPLSGSVNLDMVWIEPGTFIDETQHKVIIDKGYWLGKYEVTQAQFEVVWGDNPSSFQGADRPVEMVHRNRALGFCIMLTEQERAAGRLPEGYEYTLPTCEQWEYACRAGTTTDLNSGKNLSDANKCPEMDEVGWYQYNSNDMTHPVGQKKPNAWGLYDMHGNVSEWCLDYESVFLPTGEISHWWVTSYASGGCWKYRADECRSASINEFTATTVDAMDYTWNYTGFRVALVASTQTEVSAAADTLTYQWYKDGTAISGATASSYTIESAKQSDAGSYTVTVSNGGGSVTSDAAILTVKAKPEALSVHRDVSVIGNKATVTLTISNAPKGYFATLEENWQSKILTFSGISNDGTAAETENGMKISWSGFDMGGNYQFPGTLTYTATVPEGTSTTVTLSGQLVITTSNGAVSADIAVQNVTFTAAPSAPVITAQPQSQTVSEG
;
A
#
# COMPACT_ATOMS: atom_id res chain seq x y z
N MET A 1 -37.50 4.74 -38.06
CA MET A 1 -36.13 4.42 -38.52
C MET A 1 -35.87 2.97 -38.16
N LYS A 2 -35.54 2.10 -39.13
CA LYS A 2 -35.39 0.65 -38.97
C LYS A 2 -34.06 0.30 -38.29
N ILE A 3 -34.07 -0.53 -37.25
CA ILE A 3 -32.92 -1.34 -36.79
C ILE A 3 -33.50 -2.72 -36.43
N LYS A 4 -33.67 -3.65 -37.38
CA LYS A 4 -32.78 -4.75 -37.79
C LYS A 4 -32.33 -5.69 -36.66
N ASN A 5 -32.99 -6.86 -36.64
CA ASN A 5 -32.55 -8.15 -36.09
C ASN A 5 -31.03 -8.36 -36.12
N THR A 6 -30.47 -8.74 -34.97
CA THR A 6 -29.32 -9.65 -34.92
C THR A 6 -29.57 -10.66 -33.81
N MET A 7 -29.88 -11.90 -34.18
CA MET A 7 -29.98 -13.03 -33.27
C MET A 7 -28.58 -13.41 -32.78
N ILE A 8 -28.42 -13.58 -31.47
CA ILE A 8 -27.27 -14.23 -30.85
C ILE A 8 -27.61 -15.72 -30.72
N SER A 9 -26.85 -16.56 -31.42
CA SER A 9 -26.83 -18.01 -31.19
C SER A 9 -25.86 -18.33 -30.06
N LEU A 10 -26.31 -19.02 -29.01
CA LEU A 10 -25.40 -19.68 -28.08
C LEU A 10 -26.04 -20.99 -27.60
N LEU A 11 -25.58 -22.12 -28.13
CA LEU A 11 -25.82 -23.43 -27.53
C LEU A 11 -24.49 -24.18 -27.54
N GLY A 12 -24.04 -24.55 -26.34
CA GLY A 12 -22.95 -25.48 -26.13
C GLY A 12 -22.19 -25.21 -24.85
N LEU A 13 -22.72 -25.63 -23.70
CA LEU A 13 -21.88 -25.89 -22.52
C LEU A 13 -22.18 -27.28 -21.97
N THR A 14 -21.12 -28.10 -21.94
CA THR A 14 -21.04 -29.29 -21.09
C THR A 14 -20.49 -28.87 -19.73
N ALA A 15 -20.92 -29.61 -18.70
CA ALA A 15 -20.71 -29.31 -17.30
C ALA A 15 -19.23 -29.22 -16.88
N ALA A 16 -18.91 -28.22 -16.05
CA ALA A 16 -17.84 -28.28 -15.08
C ALA A 16 -18.17 -27.35 -13.90
N THR A 17 -18.20 -27.92 -12.70
CA THR A 17 -18.23 -27.18 -11.43
C THR A 17 -16.92 -26.41 -11.24
N ALA A 18 -17.00 -25.09 -11.05
CA ALA A 18 -15.87 -24.26 -10.62
C ALA A 18 -16.38 -23.07 -9.78
N LEU A 19 -15.82 -22.89 -8.57
CA LEU A 19 -16.08 -21.74 -7.70
C LEU A 19 -15.29 -20.51 -8.17
N VAL A 20 -15.87 -19.31 -8.06
CA VAL A 20 -15.17 -18.02 -8.31
C VAL A 20 -15.57 -16.98 -7.25
N TYR A 21 -14.58 -16.40 -6.57
CA TYR A 21 -14.71 -15.29 -5.62
C TYR A 21 -14.66 -13.92 -6.32
N ALA A 22 -15.20 -12.88 -5.66
CA ALA A 22 -15.16 -11.48 -6.10
C ALA A 22 -13.73 -11.01 -6.42
N ALA A 23 -13.57 -10.14 -7.44
CA ALA A 23 -12.32 -9.43 -7.64
C ALA A 23 -12.10 -8.51 -6.42
N GLY A 24 -11.09 -8.80 -5.60
CA GLY A 24 -10.68 -7.90 -4.53
C GLY A 24 -10.31 -6.51 -5.10
N THR A 25 -10.16 -5.51 -4.25
CA THR A 25 -9.42 -4.31 -4.62
C THR A 25 -7.93 -4.58 -4.44
N ALA A 26 -7.09 -3.91 -5.24
CA ALA A 26 -5.65 -3.94 -5.00
C ALA A 26 -5.36 -3.53 -3.54
N PRO A 27 -4.37 -4.15 -2.87
CA PRO A 27 -4.04 -3.84 -1.49
C PRO A 27 -3.76 -2.34 -1.28
N VAL A 28 -3.97 -1.85 -0.06
CA VAL A 28 -3.58 -0.49 0.33
C VAL A 28 -2.31 -0.56 1.17
N ILE A 29 -1.26 0.15 0.74
CA ILE A 29 -0.05 0.33 1.55
C ILE A 29 -0.32 1.44 2.57
N ILE A 30 -0.39 1.06 3.86
CA ILE A 30 -0.62 1.99 4.98
C ILE A 30 0.67 2.74 5.33
N THR A 31 1.82 2.06 5.23
CA THR A 31 3.12 2.66 5.56
C THR A 31 4.15 2.34 4.49
N GLN A 32 4.82 3.34 3.93
CA GLN A 32 5.89 3.15 2.94
C GLN A 32 7.21 2.71 3.59
N PRO A 33 8.04 1.90 2.90
CA PRO A 33 9.40 1.64 3.36
C PRO A 33 10.21 2.94 3.43
N GLN A 34 11.10 3.05 4.41
CA GLN A 34 11.85 4.28 4.68
C GLN A 34 13.28 4.19 4.14
N SER A 35 13.77 5.27 3.54
CA SER A 35 15.16 5.43 3.12
C SER A 35 16.10 5.42 4.33
N GLN A 36 17.24 4.75 4.21
CA GLN A 36 18.19 4.55 5.32
C GLN A 36 19.64 4.75 4.86
N THR A 37 20.47 5.25 5.79
CA THR A 37 21.93 5.32 5.61
C THR A 37 22.59 4.53 6.72
N VAL A 38 23.35 3.50 6.37
CA VAL A 38 24.03 2.59 7.31
C VAL A 38 25.51 2.48 6.97
N ASN A 39 26.32 2.09 7.94
CA ASN A 39 27.71 1.72 7.68
C ASN A 39 27.79 0.27 7.18
N GLU A 40 28.77 -0.02 6.32
CA GLU A 40 29.04 -1.37 5.86
C GLU A 40 29.27 -2.34 7.03
N GLY A 41 28.55 -3.46 7.03
CA GLY A 41 28.50 -4.44 8.11
C GLY A 41 27.34 -4.29 9.09
N GLU A 42 26.60 -3.17 9.07
CA GLU A 42 25.38 -3.01 9.87
C GLU A 42 24.18 -3.73 9.23
N SER A 43 23.23 -4.12 10.07
CA SER A 43 21.96 -4.71 9.62
C SER A 43 20.95 -3.60 9.27
N VAL A 44 20.21 -3.78 8.19
CA VAL A 44 19.14 -2.85 7.75
C VAL A 44 17.88 -3.60 7.39
N THR A 45 16.73 -3.10 7.83
CA THR A 45 15.41 -3.68 7.55
C THR A 45 14.51 -2.65 6.89
N PHE A 46 13.91 -3.03 5.75
CA PHE A 46 12.78 -2.34 5.15
C PHE A 46 11.50 -3.06 5.52
N SER A 47 10.43 -2.33 5.82
CA SER A 47 9.13 -2.91 6.17
C SER A 47 7.99 -2.09 5.57
N VAL A 48 6.91 -2.78 5.24
CA VAL A 48 5.65 -2.20 4.80
C VAL A 48 4.53 -2.76 5.67
N VAL A 49 3.57 -1.93 6.03
CA VAL A 49 2.26 -2.36 6.53
C VAL A 49 1.29 -2.15 5.39
N ALA A 50 0.58 -3.21 5.04
CA ALA A 50 -0.47 -3.19 4.03
C ALA A 50 -1.69 -3.92 4.57
N GLU A 51 -2.86 -3.45 4.16
CA GLU A 51 -4.13 -4.12 4.38
C GLU A 51 -4.71 -4.54 3.03
N ASN A 52 -5.50 -5.62 3.04
CA ASN A 52 -6.45 -5.81 1.96
C ASN A 52 -7.30 -4.54 1.92
N GLY A 53 -7.42 -3.91 0.74
CA GLY A 53 -8.10 -2.63 0.64
C GLY A 53 -9.46 -2.67 1.34
N SER A 54 -9.67 -1.78 2.30
CA SER A 54 -10.96 -1.67 3.00
C SER A 54 -12.03 -1.19 2.01
N ASN A 55 -13.21 -1.80 2.03
CA ASN A 55 -14.42 -1.22 1.45
C ASN A 55 -14.72 0.11 2.17
N GLY A 56 -14.17 1.23 1.67
CA GLY A 56 -14.98 2.43 1.57
C GLY A 56 -16.24 2.07 0.78
N THR A 57 -17.37 2.73 1.01
CA THR A 57 -18.59 2.48 0.24
C THR A 57 -18.21 2.52 -1.24
N ASN A 58 -18.11 1.36 -1.91
CA ASN A 58 -17.81 1.31 -3.34
C ASN A 58 -18.98 1.87 -4.14
N ASP A 59 -19.99 2.42 -3.46
CA ASP A 59 -21.04 3.27 -3.97
C ASP A 59 -20.48 4.28 -4.96
N PHE A 60 -21.16 4.40 -6.09
CA PHE A 60 -20.81 5.34 -7.13
C PHE A 60 -22.07 5.88 -7.78
N THR A 61 -21.93 7.01 -8.47
CA THR A 61 -23.02 7.67 -9.16
C THR A 61 -22.76 7.65 -10.66
N ILE A 62 -23.75 7.19 -11.44
CA ILE A 62 -23.73 7.24 -12.90
C ILE A 62 -24.34 8.56 -13.36
N PRO A 63 -23.58 9.45 -14.02
CA PRO A 63 -24.15 10.65 -14.63
C PRO A 63 -24.85 10.29 -15.94
N LEU A 64 -26.18 10.16 -15.93
CA LEU A 64 -26.95 9.80 -17.12
C LEU A 64 -27.06 10.98 -18.10
N SER A 65 -27.55 12.13 -17.62
CA SER A 65 -27.64 13.36 -18.43
C SER A 65 -27.94 14.58 -17.57
N GLY A 66 -27.22 15.69 -17.79
CA GLY A 66 -27.45 16.94 -17.06
C GLY A 66 -27.35 16.74 -15.54
N SER A 67 -28.46 16.92 -14.83
CA SER A 67 -28.59 16.71 -13.39
C SER A 67 -29.22 15.36 -12.99
N VAL A 68 -29.51 14.49 -13.96
CA VAL A 68 -30.10 13.16 -13.73
C VAL A 68 -28.97 12.15 -13.49
N ASN A 69 -28.99 11.57 -12.30
CA ASN A 69 -27.97 10.66 -11.79
C ASN A 69 -28.61 9.35 -11.35
N LEU A 70 -27.85 8.25 -11.41
CA LEU A 70 -28.24 6.95 -10.87
C LEU A 70 -27.20 6.51 -9.83
N ASP A 71 -27.60 6.51 -8.56
CA ASP A 71 -26.74 6.11 -7.44
C ASP A 71 -26.76 4.59 -7.28
N MET A 72 -25.58 4.00 -7.17
CA MET A 72 -25.35 2.57 -7.02
C MET A 72 -24.73 2.32 -5.64
N VAL A 73 -25.23 1.32 -4.92
CA VAL A 73 -24.77 0.90 -3.58
C VAL A 73 -24.04 -0.42 -3.70
N TRP A 74 -22.87 -0.55 -3.10
CA TRP A 74 -22.12 -1.80 -3.08
C TRP A 74 -22.71 -2.81 -2.10
N ILE A 75 -22.91 -4.03 -2.59
CA ILE A 75 -23.45 -5.15 -1.82
C ILE A 75 -22.36 -6.21 -1.67
N GLU A 76 -21.89 -6.41 -0.45
CA GLU A 76 -20.85 -7.37 -0.14
C GLU A 76 -21.36 -8.82 -0.29
N PRO A 77 -20.56 -9.74 -0.86
CA PRO A 77 -20.93 -11.14 -0.90
C PRO A 77 -21.11 -11.70 0.52
N GLY A 78 -21.99 -12.68 0.66
CA GLY A 78 -22.34 -13.22 1.95
C GLY A 78 -23.44 -14.26 1.85
N THR A 79 -24.11 -14.50 2.97
CA THR A 79 -25.14 -15.55 3.05
C THR A 79 -26.31 -15.08 3.87
N PHE A 80 -27.51 -15.55 3.53
CA PHE A 80 -28.71 -15.34 4.33
C PHE A 80 -29.56 -16.62 4.35
N ILE A 81 -30.58 -16.61 5.20
CA ILE A 81 -31.58 -17.67 5.28
C ILE A 81 -32.86 -17.15 4.63
N ASP A 82 -33.34 -17.83 3.59
CA ASP A 82 -34.57 -17.47 2.89
C ASP A 82 -35.85 -17.85 3.70
N GLU A 83 -37.02 -17.48 3.17
CA GLU A 83 -38.31 -17.80 3.79
C GLU A 83 -38.57 -19.30 3.97
N THR A 84 -37.94 -20.14 3.15
CA THR A 84 -38.02 -21.60 3.23
C THR A 84 -36.93 -22.24 4.10
N GLN A 85 -36.17 -21.42 4.83
CA GLN A 85 -35.07 -21.83 5.71
C GLN A 85 -33.87 -22.45 4.97
N HIS A 86 -33.70 -22.16 3.68
CA HIS A 86 -32.50 -22.53 2.94
C HIS A 86 -31.40 -21.49 3.12
N LYS A 87 -30.16 -21.97 3.23
CA LYS A 87 -28.98 -21.11 3.18
C LYS A 87 -28.70 -20.72 1.75
N VAL A 88 -28.88 -19.44 1.44
CA VAL A 88 -28.54 -18.84 0.16
C VAL A 88 -27.15 -18.21 0.25
N ILE A 89 -26.35 -18.38 -0.80
CA ILE A 89 -25.00 -17.84 -0.89
C ILE A 89 -24.95 -16.84 -2.05
N ILE A 90 -24.65 -15.59 -1.73
CA ILE A 90 -24.23 -14.56 -2.68
C ILE A 90 -22.70 -14.63 -2.73
N ASP A 91 -22.17 -15.35 -3.71
CA ASP A 91 -20.75 -15.67 -3.82
C ASP A 91 -19.91 -14.49 -4.34
N LYS A 92 -20.54 -13.56 -5.07
CA LYS A 92 -19.92 -12.36 -5.64
C LYS A 92 -20.65 -11.11 -5.20
N GLY A 93 -19.89 -10.09 -4.81
CA GLY A 93 -20.42 -8.77 -4.61
C GLY A 93 -20.92 -8.16 -5.92
N TYR A 94 -21.85 -7.24 -5.81
CA TYR A 94 -22.47 -6.53 -6.92
C TYR A 94 -22.89 -5.15 -6.44
N TRP A 95 -23.20 -4.25 -7.37
CA TRP A 95 -23.84 -2.99 -7.01
C TRP A 95 -25.33 -3.08 -7.29
N LEU A 96 -26.12 -2.41 -6.46
CA LEU A 96 -27.57 -2.32 -6.61
C LEU A 96 -27.99 -0.86 -6.56
N GLY A 97 -28.96 -0.47 -7.40
CA GLY A 97 -29.52 0.86 -7.41
C GLY A 97 -30.03 1.25 -6.03
N LYS A 98 -29.60 2.42 -5.56
CA LYS A 98 -29.98 2.98 -4.25
C LYS A 98 -31.50 3.09 -4.09
N TYR A 99 -32.15 3.40 -5.21
CA TYR A 99 -33.59 3.57 -5.37
C TYR A 99 -34.08 2.70 -6.53
N GLU A 100 -35.40 2.56 -6.64
CA GLU A 100 -36.06 2.16 -7.88
C GLU A 100 -35.65 3.13 -9.02
N VAL A 101 -35.62 2.65 -10.27
CA VAL A 101 -35.35 3.52 -11.42
C VAL A 101 -36.45 4.57 -11.52
N THR A 102 -36.07 5.85 -11.53
CA THR A 102 -37.03 6.96 -11.60
C THR A 102 -37.52 7.20 -13.02
N GLN A 103 -38.64 7.89 -13.16
CA GLN A 103 -39.18 8.30 -14.46
C GLN A 103 -38.19 9.13 -15.28
N ALA A 104 -37.48 10.05 -14.64
CA ALA A 104 -36.46 10.86 -15.31
C ALA A 104 -35.26 10.02 -15.78
N GLN A 105 -34.80 9.06 -14.97
CA GLN A 105 -33.73 8.14 -15.35
C GLN A 105 -34.16 7.27 -16.55
N PHE A 106 -35.38 6.72 -16.50
CA PHE A 106 -35.94 5.92 -17.57
C PHE A 106 -36.03 6.69 -18.89
N GLU A 107 -36.58 7.90 -18.85
CA GLU A 107 -36.74 8.75 -20.04
C GLU A 107 -35.40 9.11 -20.68
N VAL A 108 -34.36 9.36 -19.89
CA VAL A 108 -33.01 9.69 -20.40
C VAL A 108 -32.37 8.52 -21.14
N VAL A 109 -32.43 7.30 -20.59
CA VAL A 109 -31.76 6.13 -21.18
C VAL A 109 -32.60 5.51 -22.30
N TRP A 110 -33.92 5.41 -22.12
CA TRP A 110 -34.83 4.68 -23.00
C TRP A 110 -35.52 5.59 -24.03
N GLY A 111 -35.82 6.85 -23.69
CA GLY A 111 -36.37 7.84 -24.61
C GLY A 111 -37.88 8.09 -24.54
N ASP A 112 -38.60 7.48 -23.61
CA ASP A 112 -40.00 7.80 -23.29
C ASP A 112 -40.33 7.54 -21.80
N ASN A 113 -41.53 7.91 -21.34
CA ASN A 113 -42.01 7.62 -19.99
C ASN A 113 -43.39 6.94 -20.05
N PRO A 114 -43.49 5.63 -19.74
CA PRO A 114 -44.76 4.89 -19.80
C PRO A 114 -45.64 5.04 -18.55
N SER A 115 -45.13 5.68 -17.50
CA SER A 115 -45.74 5.70 -16.16
C SER A 115 -47.16 6.27 -16.15
N SER A 116 -48.04 5.69 -15.34
CA SER A 116 -49.38 6.23 -15.09
C SER A 116 -49.36 7.40 -14.09
N PHE A 117 -48.54 7.32 -13.04
CA PHE A 117 -48.43 8.30 -11.97
C PHE A 117 -47.28 9.27 -12.20
N GLN A 118 -47.55 10.42 -12.80
CA GLN A 118 -46.52 11.35 -13.27
C GLN A 118 -45.67 11.98 -12.14
N GLY A 119 -44.35 11.99 -12.32
CA GLY A 119 -43.39 12.76 -11.53
C GLY A 119 -41.95 12.30 -11.73
N ALA A 120 -41.03 13.24 -12.00
CA ALA A 120 -39.65 12.94 -12.38
C ALA A 120 -38.91 12.00 -11.39
N ASP A 121 -39.11 12.21 -10.08
CA ASP A 121 -38.46 11.45 -9.01
C ASP A 121 -39.28 10.26 -8.51
N ARG A 122 -40.44 9.97 -9.12
CA ARG A 122 -41.22 8.77 -8.83
C ARG A 122 -40.58 7.57 -9.54
N PRO A 123 -40.78 6.34 -9.02
CA PRO A 123 -40.36 5.15 -9.76
C PRO A 123 -41.08 5.11 -11.11
N VAL A 124 -40.37 4.64 -12.13
CA VAL A 124 -40.99 4.29 -13.39
C VAL A 124 -41.86 3.04 -13.18
N GLU A 125 -43.12 3.13 -13.57
CA GLU A 125 -44.05 2.00 -13.59
C GLU A 125 -44.70 1.87 -14.97
N MET A 126 -45.58 0.88 -15.15
CA MET A 126 -46.06 0.47 -16.47
C MET A 126 -44.92 -0.03 -17.39
N VAL A 127 -43.91 -0.67 -16.80
CA VAL A 127 -42.77 -1.28 -17.49
C VAL A 127 -42.83 -2.79 -17.33
N HIS A 128 -42.85 -3.52 -18.44
CA HIS A 128 -42.72 -4.99 -18.44
C HIS A 128 -41.25 -5.40 -18.20
N ARG A 129 -41.01 -6.58 -17.60
CA ARG A 129 -39.67 -7.09 -17.27
C ARG A 129 -38.67 -7.01 -18.42
N ASN A 130 -39.08 -7.40 -19.64
CA ASN A 130 -38.19 -7.34 -20.81
C ASN A 130 -37.76 -5.92 -21.18
N ARG A 131 -38.62 -4.93 -20.93
CA ARG A 131 -38.32 -3.51 -21.15
C ARG A 131 -37.38 -2.98 -20.07
N ALA A 132 -37.54 -3.43 -18.82
CA ALA A 132 -36.61 -3.15 -17.74
C ALA A 132 -35.21 -3.75 -18.01
N LEU A 133 -35.14 -4.99 -18.49
CA LEU A 133 -33.88 -5.60 -18.92
C LEU A 133 -33.29 -4.86 -20.14
N GLY A 134 -34.13 -4.47 -21.10
CA GLY A 134 -33.72 -3.64 -22.22
C GLY A 134 -33.07 -2.32 -21.79
N PHE A 135 -33.64 -1.65 -20.78
CA PHE A 135 -33.05 -0.44 -20.19
C PHE A 135 -31.64 -0.73 -19.68
N CYS A 136 -31.45 -1.85 -18.97
CA CYS A 136 -30.14 -2.24 -18.43
C CYS A 136 -29.11 -2.52 -19.54
N ILE A 137 -29.54 -3.15 -20.65
CA ILE A 137 -28.71 -3.37 -21.84
C ILE A 137 -28.31 -2.03 -22.47
N MET A 138 -29.26 -1.09 -22.63
CA MET A 138 -28.97 0.23 -23.17
C MET A 138 -27.99 1.01 -22.29
N LEU A 139 -28.17 0.97 -20.97
CA LEU A 139 -27.25 1.59 -20.02
C LEU A 139 -25.85 0.99 -20.12
N THR A 140 -25.75 -0.34 -20.25
CA THR A 140 -24.49 -1.06 -20.47
C THR A 140 -23.77 -0.57 -21.71
N GLU A 141 -24.46 -0.50 -22.85
CA GLU A 141 -23.86 -0.03 -24.10
C GLU A 141 -23.44 1.45 -24.03
N GLN A 142 -24.24 2.30 -23.38
CA GLN A 142 -23.91 3.72 -23.20
C GLN A 142 -22.67 3.91 -22.32
N GLU A 143 -22.61 3.26 -21.16
CA GLU A 143 -21.47 3.39 -20.23
C GLU A 143 -20.20 2.74 -20.77
N ARG A 144 -20.32 1.64 -21.53
CA ARG A 144 -19.21 1.01 -22.24
C ARG A 144 -18.67 1.91 -23.34
N ALA A 145 -19.54 2.49 -24.18
CA ALA A 145 -19.14 3.44 -25.22
C ALA A 145 -18.49 4.70 -24.64
N ALA A 146 -18.88 5.10 -23.43
CA ALA A 146 -18.29 6.21 -22.70
C ALA A 146 -16.99 5.87 -21.96
N GLY A 147 -16.56 4.60 -21.96
CA GLY A 147 -15.36 4.13 -21.26
C GLY A 147 -15.46 4.18 -19.73
N ARG A 148 -16.68 4.25 -19.18
CA ARG A 148 -16.95 4.31 -17.73
C ARG A 148 -17.31 2.96 -17.13
N LEU A 149 -17.72 2.00 -17.96
CA LEU A 149 -17.98 0.62 -17.54
C LEU A 149 -16.71 -0.22 -17.66
N PRO A 150 -16.20 -0.81 -16.56
CA PRO A 150 -15.07 -1.73 -16.62
C PRO A 150 -15.35 -2.92 -17.54
N GLU A 151 -14.30 -3.45 -18.17
CA GLU A 151 -14.39 -4.66 -18.96
C GLU A 151 -14.84 -5.84 -18.08
N GLY A 152 -15.71 -6.70 -18.62
CA GLY A 152 -16.27 -7.82 -17.86
C GLY A 152 -17.40 -7.44 -16.90
N TYR A 153 -18.01 -6.26 -17.04
CA TYR A 153 -19.20 -5.85 -16.28
C TYR A 153 -20.38 -5.49 -17.18
N GLU A 154 -21.59 -5.64 -16.64
CA GLU A 154 -22.85 -5.25 -17.27
C GLU A 154 -23.91 -4.83 -16.24
N TYR A 155 -24.78 -3.91 -16.65
CA TYR A 155 -25.99 -3.58 -15.92
C TYR A 155 -27.09 -4.57 -16.27
N THR A 156 -27.82 -5.04 -15.28
CA THR A 156 -28.89 -6.04 -15.39
C THR A 156 -29.96 -5.82 -14.31
N LEU A 157 -30.98 -6.68 -14.26
CA LEU A 157 -31.87 -6.79 -13.11
C LEU A 157 -31.22 -7.66 -12.02
N PRO A 158 -31.45 -7.40 -10.72
CA PRO A 158 -31.01 -8.32 -9.68
C PRO A 158 -31.75 -9.65 -9.79
N THR A 159 -31.12 -10.77 -9.40
CA THR A 159 -31.90 -12.00 -9.13
C THR A 159 -32.80 -11.80 -7.90
N CYS A 160 -33.78 -12.67 -7.71
CA CYS A 160 -34.65 -12.66 -6.53
C CYS A 160 -33.82 -12.80 -5.24
N GLU A 161 -32.80 -13.66 -5.26
CA GLU A 161 -31.90 -13.87 -4.13
C GLU A 161 -31.02 -12.64 -3.86
N GLN A 162 -30.47 -12.01 -4.90
CA GLN A 162 -29.73 -10.76 -4.77
C GLN A 162 -30.64 -9.65 -4.21
N TRP A 163 -31.88 -9.57 -4.68
CA TRP A 163 -32.83 -8.58 -4.20
C TRP A 163 -33.16 -8.81 -2.73
N GLU A 164 -33.50 -10.03 -2.32
CA GLU A 164 -33.85 -10.36 -0.93
C GLU A 164 -32.67 -10.16 0.01
N TYR A 165 -31.47 -10.61 -0.37
CA TYR A 165 -30.26 -10.41 0.41
C TYR A 165 -30.00 -8.92 0.68
N ALA A 166 -30.09 -8.11 -0.37
CA ALA A 166 -29.95 -6.67 -0.29
C ALA A 166 -31.07 -6.02 0.53
N CYS A 167 -32.31 -6.48 0.40
CA CYS A 167 -33.45 -6.00 1.20
C CYS A 167 -33.18 -6.21 2.68
N ARG A 168 -32.85 -7.46 3.06
CA ARG A 168 -32.62 -7.88 4.45
C ARG A 168 -31.48 -7.12 5.11
N ALA A 169 -30.39 -6.83 4.39
CA ALA A 169 -29.21 -6.13 4.92
C ALA A 169 -28.75 -6.67 6.29
N GLY A 170 -28.74 -8.01 6.43
CA GLY A 170 -28.36 -8.72 7.66
C GLY A 170 -29.50 -9.02 8.66
N THR A 171 -30.71 -8.52 8.42
CA THR A 171 -31.88 -8.84 9.26
C THR A 171 -32.53 -10.18 8.90
N THR A 172 -33.18 -10.81 9.87
CA THR A 172 -33.89 -12.10 9.70
C THR A 172 -35.40 -11.96 9.95
N THR A 173 -35.89 -10.74 10.07
CA THR A 173 -37.28 -10.41 10.36
C THR A 173 -38.10 -10.19 9.09
N ASP A 174 -39.40 -9.95 9.22
CA ASP A 174 -40.28 -9.65 8.09
C ASP A 174 -39.85 -8.38 7.33
N LEU A 175 -39.30 -7.40 8.04
CA LEU A 175 -38.85 -6.12 7.49
C LEU A 175 -37.36 -5.89 7.75
N ASN A 176 -36.73 -5.13 6.85
CA ASN A 176 -35.33 -4.71 6.92
C ASN A 176 -34.99 -3.79 8.10
N SER A 177 -36.00 -3.31 8.82
CA SER A 177 -35.86 -2.53 10.05
C SER A 177 -35.52 -3.39 11.28
N GLY A 178 -35.44 -4.71 11.12
CA GLY A 178 -35.24 -5.65 12.24
C GLY A 178 -36.54 -5.93 13.00
N LYS A 179 -37.71 -5.66 12.41
CA LYS A 179 -39.03 -5.83 13.03
C LYS A 179 -39.89 -6.81 12.25
N ASN A 180 -40.71 -7.57 12.96
CA ASN A 180 -41.77 -8.40 12.38
C ASN A 180 -43.08 -7.61 12.30
N LEU A 181 -43.97 -8.00 11.40
CA LEU A 181 -45.28 -7.38 11.25
C LEU A 181 -46.13 -7.66 12.49
N SER A 182 -46.73 -6.61 13.07
CA SER A 182 -47.70 -6.76 14.15
C SER A 182 -49.11 -7.10 13.64
N ASP A 183 -49.40 -6.83 12.37
CA ASP A 183 -50.62 -7.18 11.65
C ASP A 183 -50.31 -7.38 10.17
N ALA A 184 -50.88 -8.41 9.55
CA ALA A 184 -50.63 -8.77 8.16
C ALA A 184 -51.18 -7.72 7.17
N ASN A 185 -52.25 -7.02 7.50
CA ASN A 185 -52.83 -6.01 6.61
C ASN A 185 -52.18 -4.64 6.81
N LYS A 186 -52.14 -4.16 8.06
CA LYS A 186 -51.72 -2.79 8.38
C LYS A 186 -50.99 -2.72 9.72
N CYS A 187 -49.72 -2.31 9.70
CA CYS A 187 -48.94 -2.17 10.92
C CYS A 187 -48.03 -0.93 10.90
N PRO A 188 -47.73 -0.34 12.07
CA PRO A 188 -46.84 0.83 12.18
C PRO A 188 -45.40 0.51 11.75
N GLU A 189 -44.95 -0.74 11.86
CA GLU A 189 -43.63 -1.15 11.41
C GLU A 189 -43.46 -0.96 9.89
N MET A 190 -44.51 -1.29 9.12
CA MET A 190 -44.53 -1.08 7.67
C MET A 190 -44.61 0.42 7.31
N ASP A 191 -45.30 1.23 8.12
CA ASP A 191 -45.37 2.68 7.89
C ASP A 191 -44.00 3.38 7.92
N GLU A 192 -43.04 2.83 8.67
CA GLU A 192 -41.68 3.39 8.78
C GLU A 192 -40.81 3.17 7.54
N VAL A 193 -41.00 2.03 6.86
CA VAL A 193 -40.08 1.56 5.82
C VAL A 193 -40.68 1.57 4.42
N GLY A 194 -42.00 1.72 4.30
CA GLY A 194 -42.66 1.44 3.03
C GLY A 194 -43.91 2.24 2.68
N TRP A 195 -44.15 2.38 1.38
CA TRP A 195 -45.39 2.89 0.81
C TRP A 195 -46.27 1.71 0.38
N TYR A 196 -47.37 1.48 1.07
CA TYR A 196 -48.26 0.33 0.86
C TYR A 196 -49.72 0.78 0.97
N GLN A 197 -50.68 -0.13 0.80
CA GLN A 197 -52.11 0.18 0.63
C GLN A 197 -52.65 1.22 1.62
N TYR A 198 -52.22 1.17 2.88
CA TYR A 198 -52.82 1.96 3.95
C TYR A 198 -52.14 3.31 4.20
N ASN A 199 -51.04 3.64 3.52
CA ASN A 199 -50.36 4.93 3.66
C ASN A 199 -49.95 5.57 2.32
N SER A 200 -50.13 4.89 1.18
CA SER A 200 -49.73 5.36 -0.14
C SER A 200 -50.70 6.38 -0.77
N ASN A 201 -51.94 6.47 -0.29
CA ASN A 201 -53.02 7.22 -0.94
C ASN A 201 -53.26 6.78 -2.40
N ASP A 202 -53.21 5.47 -2.62
CA ASP A 202 -53.51 4.81 -3.91
C ASP A 202 -52.62 5.25 -5.09
N MET A 203 -51.35 5.57 -4.81
CA MET A 203 -50.35 5.93 -5.83
C MET A 203 -48.91 5.66 -5.39
N THR A 204 -47.98 5.70 -6.34
CA THR A 204 -46.53 5.72 -6.05
C THR A 204 -46.13 6.97 -5.26
N HIS A 205 -44.88 7.07 -4.82
CA HIS A 205 -44.30 8.28 -4.23
C HIS A 205 -42.89 8.52 -4.79
N PRO A 206 -42.36 9.74 -4.71
CA PRO A 206 -40.95 9.98 -5.00
C PRO A 206 -40.06 9.04 -4.19
N VAL A 207 -39.03 8.50 -4.83
CA VAL A 207 -38.11 7.55 -4.21
C VAL A 207 -37.38 8.19 -3.02
N GLY A 208 -36.97 7.38 -2.06
CA GLY A 208 -36.12 7.80 -0.94
C GLY A 208 -36.85 8.53 0.20
N GLN A 209 -38.18 8.49 0.23
CA GLN A 209 -38.98 9.19 1.26
C GLN A 209 -39.23 8.37 2.54
N LYS A 210 -38.99 7.06 2.50
CA LYS A 210 -39.04 6.17 3.68
C LYS A 210 -37.65 5.89 4.23
N LYS A 211 -37.57 5.22 5.38
CA LYS A 211 -36.27 4.89 5.99
C LYS A 211 -35.53 3.88 5.12
N PRO A 212 -34.22 4.09 4.86
CA PRO A 212 -33.41 3.07 4.19
C PRO A 212 -33.12 1.90 5.12
N ASN A 213 -32.67 0.78 4.56
CA ASN A 213 -32.10 -0.31 5.33
C ASN A 213 -30.67 0.00 5.82
N ALA A 214 -30.05 -0.95 6.52
CA ALA A 214 -28.71 -0.81 7.10
C ALA A 214 -27.60 -0.58 6.05
N TRP A 215 -27.85 -0.87 4.77
CA TRP A 215 -26.92 -0.67 3.66
C TRP A 215 -27.22 0.59 2.84
N GLY A 216 -28.23 1.37 3.21
CA GLY A 216 -28.55 2.63 2.53
C GLY A 216 -29.44 2.48 1.29
N LEU A 217 -30.05 1.30 1.08
CA LEU A 217 -31.06 1.08 0.04
C LEU A 217 -32.43 1.54 0.53
N TYR A 218 -33.17 2.22 -0.34
CA TYR A 218 -34.50 2.76 -0.06
C TYR A 218 -35.59 1.97 -0.77
N ASP A 219 -36.81 2.14 -0.26
CA ASP A 219 -38.05 1.64 -0.86
C ASP A 219 -38.07 0.12 -1.09
N MET A 220 -37.27 -0.64 -0.33
CA MET A 220 -37.25 -2.12 -0.39
C MET A 220 -38.54 -2.78 0.13
N HIS A 221 -39.56 -2.00 0.50
CA HIS A 221 -40.83 -2.46 1.04
C HIS A 221 -41.96 -1.57 0.49
N GLY A 222 -42.59 -1.96 -0.61
CA GLY A 222 -43.67 -1.20 -1.23
C GLY A 222 -43.20 -0.21 -2.30
N ASN A 223 -43.97 0.87 -2.52
CA ASN A 223 -43.89 1.79 -3.66
C ASN A 223 -44.20 1.08 -4.99
N VAL A 224 -43.24 0.39 -5.63
CA VAL A 224 -43.53 -0.54 -6.73
C VAL A 224 -42.90 -1.91 -6.49
N SER A 225 -43.58 -2.97 -6.93
CA SER A 225 -42.96 -4.29 -7.01
C SER A 225 -41.87 -4.26 -8.08
N GLU A 226 -40.73 -4.85 -7.80
CA GLU A 226 -39.54 -4.67 -8.62
C GLU A 226 -39.15 -5.93 -9.38
N TRP A 227 -39.08 -5.84 -10.71
CA TRP A 227 -38.71 -6.97 -11.55
C TRP A 227 -37.33 -7.54 -11.22
N CYS A 228 -37.27 -8.86 -11.06
CA CYS A 228 -36.04 -9.62 -10.92
C CYS A 228 -35.62 -10.29 -12.24
N LEU A 229 -34.36 -10.72 -12.32
CA LEU A 229 -33.81 -11.43 -13.46
C LEU A 229 -34.38 -12.86 -13.59
N ASP A 230 -34.94 -13.43 -12.55
CA ASP A 230 -35.49 -14.78 -12.59
C ASP A 230 -36.77 -14.83 -13.42
N TYR A 231 -36.94 -15.94 -14.13
CA TYR A 231 -38.17 -16.29 -14.81
C TYR A 231 -38.26 -17.81 -15.00
N GLU A 232 -39.48 -18.33 -15.06
CA GLU A 232 -39.74 -19.72 -15.42
C GLU A 232 -40.38 -19.80 -16.80
N SER A 233 -40.00 -20.82 -17.58
CA SER A 233 -40.65 -21.17 -18.84
C SER A 233 -40.95 -22.66 -18.89
N VAL A 234 -42.12 -23.03 -19.40
CA VAL A 234 -42.52 -24.43 -19.50
C VAL A 234 -41.93 -25.05 -20.77
N PHE A 235 -41.13 -26.11 -20.61
CA PHE A 235 -40.72 -26.95 -21.74
C PHE A 235 -41.86 -27.88 -22.14
N LEU A 236 -42.19 -27.93 -23.42
CA LEU A 236 -43.08 -28.95 -23.96
C LEU A 236 -42.42 -30.33 -23.83
N PRO A 237 -43.19 -31.42 -23.73
CA PRO A 237 -42.65 -32.79 -23.71
C PRO A 237 -41.75 -33.13 -24.91
N THR A 238 -41.79 -32.33 -25.97
CA THR A 238 -40.97 -32.41 -27.18
C THR A 238 -39.55 -31.85 -27.00
N GLY A 239 -39.24 -31.20 -25.86
CA GLY A 239 -37.99 -30.47 -25.65
C GLY A 239 -37.96 -29.07 -26.26
N GLU A 240 -39.07 -28.63 -26.87
CA GLU A 240 -39.25 -27.26 -27.35
C GLU A 240 -39.70 -26.32 -26.22
N ILE A 241 -39.25 -25.07 -26.22
CA ILE A 241 -39.72 -24.05 -25.28
C ILE A 241 -41.16 -23.66 -25.66
N SER A 242 -42.10 -23.86 -24.74
CA SER A 242 -43.43 -23.28 -24.86
C SER A 242 -43.33 -21.78 -24.57
N HIS A 243 -43.27 -20.94 -25.60
CA HIS A 243 -43.41 -19.48 -25.44
C HIS A 243 -44.81 -19.05 -24.94
N TRP A 244 -45.69 -20.02 -24.65
CA TRP A 244 -47.05 -19.80 -24.19
C TRP A 244 -47.17 -19.62 -22.68
N TRP A 245 -46.11 -19.90 -21.89
CA TRP A 245 -46.14 -19.73 -20.44
C TRP A 245 -44.77 -19.26 -19.94
N VAL A 246 -44.70 -17.96 -19.62
CA VAL A 246 -43.54 -17.36 -18.95
C VAL A 246 -44.03 -16.73 -17.66
N THR A 247 -43.44 -17.15 -16.53
CA THR A 247 -43.66 -16.53 -15.23
C THR A 247 -42.46 -15.67 -14.91
N SER A 248 -42.69 -14.38 -14.70
CA SER A 248 -41.68 -13.42 -14.23
C SER A 248 -41.89 -13.11 -12.76
N TYR A 249 -40.81 -12.84 -12.04
CA TYR A 249 -40.84 -12.56 -10.61
C TYR A 249 -40.54 -11.10 -10.31
N ALA A 250 -41.25 -10.54 -9.34
CA ALA A 250 -40.95 -9.23 -8.77
C ALA A 250 -40.97 -9.27 -7.25
N SER A 251 -40.14 -8.48 -6.59
CA SER A 251 -40.01 -8.50 -5.13
C SER A 251 -40.40 -7.18 -4.47
N GLY A 252 -40.63 -7.19 -3.15
CA GLY A 252 -40.77 -6.01 -2.30
C GLY A 252 -42.19 -5.46 -2.12
N GLY A 253 -43.14 -5.91 -2.94
CA GLY A 253 -44.52 -5.43 -2.91
C GLY A 253 -44.68 -4.00 -3.40
N CYS A 254 -45.88 -3.42 -3.30
CA CYS A 254 -46.17 -2.13 -3.94
C CYS A 254 -47.14 -1.25 -3.15
N TRP A 255 -47.39 -0.03 -3.64
CA TRP A 255 -48.31 0.95 -3.06
C TRP A 255 -49.73 0.42 -2.82
N LYS A 256 -50.15 -0.64 -3.51
CA LYS A 256 -51.49 -1.24 -3.44
C LYS A 256 -51.57 -2.44 -2.49
N TYR A 257 -50.44 -3.03 -2.14
CA TYR A 257 -50.39 -4.29 -1.39
C TYR A 257 -50.46 -4.06 0.11
N ARG A 258 -50.88 -5.11 0.81
CA ARG A 258 -50.92 -5.16 2.28
C ARG A 258 -49.53 -5.34 2.86
N ALA A 259 -49.39 -5.20 4.17
CA ALA A 259 -48.08 -5.27 4.83
C ALA A 259 -47.39 -6.65 4.64
N ASP A 260 -48.15 -7.75 4.69
CA ASP A 260 -47.65 -9.12 4.52
C ASP A 260 -47.16 -9.43 3.10
N GLU A 261 -47.70 -8.73 2.10
CA GLU A 261 -47.32 -8.80 0.69
C GLU A 261 -46.07 -7.96 0.37
N CYS A 262 -45.54 -7.20 1.34
CA CYS A 262 -44.35 -6.35 1.20
C CYS A 262 -43.19 -6.78 2.11
N ARG A 263 -43.20 -8.01 2.66
CA ARG A 263 -42.10 -8.51 3.50
C ARG A 263 -40.82 -8.69 2.68
N SER A 264 -39.67 -8.74 3.34
CA SER A 264 -38.35 -8.87 2.69
C SER A 264 -38.23 -10.05 1.73
N ALA A 265 -39.06 -11.07 1.88
CA ALA A 265 -39.01 -12.28 1.09
C ALA A 265 -40.34 -12.60 0.40
N SER A 266 -41.23 -11.61 0.32
CA SER A 266 -42.41 -11.68 -0.53
C SER A 266 -41.99 -11.54 -1.99
N ILE A 267 -42.35 -12.56 -2.78
CA ILE A 267 -42.16 -12.62 -4.22
C ILE A 267 -43.54 -12.63 -4.89
N ASN A 268 -43.73 -11.77 -5.88
CA ASN A 268 -44.91 -11.69 -6.71
C ASN A 268 -44.66 -12.37 -8.06
N GLU A 269 -45.59 -13.23 -8.47
CA GLU A 269 -45.53 -13.97 -9.73
C GLU A 269 -46.45 -13.35 -10.78
N PHE A 270 -45.90 -13.12 -11.97
CA PHE A 270 -46.63 -12.59 -13.11
C PHE A 270 -46.53 -13.56 -14.29
N THR A 271 -47.61 -14.33 -14.52
CA THR A 271 -47.67 -15.32 -15.59
C THR A 271 -48.38 -14.77 -16.83
N ALA A 272 -47.70 -14.81 -17.96
CA ALA A 272 -48.24 -14.49 -19.28
C ALA A 272 -48.57 -15.78 -20.05
N THR A 273 -49.80 -15.89 -20.57
CA THR A 273 -50.30 -17.10 -21.26
C THR A 273 -50.25 -17.03 -22.79
N THR A 274 -49.80 -15.90 -23.34
CA THR A 274 -49.65 -15.65 -24.79
C THR A 274 -48.48 -14.69 -25.04
N VAL A 275 -47.94 -14.67 -26.26
CA VAL A 275 -46.89 -13.71 -26.65
C VAL A 275 -47.42 -12.26 -26.57
N ASP A 276 -48.71 -12.04 -26.84
CA ASP A 276 -49.38 -10.74 -26.69
C ASP A 276 -49.50 -10.28 -25.22
N ALA A 277 -49.34 -11.20 -24.25
CA ALA A 277 -49.35 -10.90 -22.82
C ALA A 277 -47.99 -10.37 -22.31
N MET A 278 -46.94 -10.34 -23.15
CA MET A 278 -45.66 -9.68 -22.84
C MET A 278 -45.76 -8.14 -22.81
N ASP A 279 -46.91 -7.58 -23.18
CA ASP A 279 -47.24 -6.14 -23.06
C ASP A 279 -48.07 -5.82 -21.81
N TYR A 280 -48.42 -6.81 -20.96
CA TYR A 280 -49.08 -6.50 -19.69
C TYR A 280 -48.12 -5.74 -18.79
N THR A 281 -48.49 -4.50 -18.51
CA THR A 281 -47.81 -3.64 -17.58
C THR A 281 -48.78 -3.21 -16.50
N TRP A 282 -48.25 -3.00 -15.31
CA TRP A 282 -49.04 -2.57 -14.18
C TRP A 282 -48.45 -1.28 -13.62
N ASN A 283 -49.34 -0.41 -13.14
CA ASN A 283 -48.95 0.85 -12.50
C ASN A 283 -48.37 0.68 -11.09
N TYR A 284 -48.00 -0.55 -10.75
CA TYR A 284 -47.40 -0.95 -9.50
C TYR A 284 -46.18 -1.85 -9.70
N THR A 285 -45.73 -2.07 -10.94
CA THR A 285 -44.51 -2.81 -11.26
C THR A 285 -43.48 -1.89 -11.90
N GLY A 286 -42.30 -1.80 -11.28
CA GLY A 286 -41.12 -1.11 -11.77
C GLY A 286 -39.88 -1.99 -11.63
N PHE A 287 -38.71 -1.40 -11.44
CA PHE A 287 -37.47 -2.15 -11.26
C PHE A 287 -36.37 -1.29 -10.66
N ARG A 288 -35.32 -1.95 -10.13
CA ARG A 288 -34.02 -1.34 -9.86
C ARG A 288 -32.92 -2.04 -10.64
N VAL A 289 -31.80 -1.34 -10.84
CA VAL A 289 -30.67 -1.82 -11.63
C VAL A 289 -29.63 -2.49 -10.74
N ALA A 290 -29.06 -3.61 -11.18
CA ALA A 290 -27.84 -4.17 -10.63
C ALA A 290 -26.67 -3.97 -11.60
N LEU A 291 -25.45 -3.82 -11.09
CA LEU A 291 -24.22 -3.96 -11.86
C LEU A 291 -23.49 -5.22 -11.39
N VAL A 292 -23.25 -6.14 -12.33
CA VAL A 292 -22.64 -7.45 -12.06
C VAL A 292 -21.48 -7.70 -13.01
N ALA A 293 -20.59 -8.63 -12.64
CA ALA A 293 -19.63 -9.17 -13.57
C ALA A 293 -20.37 -9.95 -14.68
N SER A 294 -20.11 -9.64 -15.94
CA SER A 294 -20.70 -10.33 -17.08
C SER A 294 -20.19 -11.76 -17.16
N THR A 295 -21.04 -12.68 -17.61
CA THR A 295 -20.67 -14.09 -17.78
C THR A 295 -19.78 -14.27 -19.02
N GLN A 296 -18.50 -13.91 -18.92
CA GLN A 296 -17.45 -14.53 -19.72
C GLN A 296 -16.63 -15.45 -18.81
N THR A 297 -16.49 -16.70 -19.24
CA THR A 297 -15.59 -17.70 -18.64
C THR A 297 -14.23 -17.09 -18.39
N GLU A 298 -13.70 -17.15 -17.15
CA GLU A 298 -12.30 -17.51 -16.84
C GLU A 298 -12.04 -17.80 -15.34
N VAL A 299 -11.04 -18.68 -15.18
CA VAL A 299 -10.20 -19.23 -14.09
C VAL A 299 -10.07 -18.46 -12.76
N SER A 300 -10.11 -19.21 -11.64
CA SER A 300 -9.99 -18.76 -10.25
C SER A 300 -8.58 -18.38 -9.76
N ALA A 301 -8.48 -17.46 -8.80
CA ALA A 301 -7.43 -17.43 -7.78
C ALA A 301 -8.05 -17.29 -6.36
N ALA A 302 -7.37 -17.88 -5.37
CA ALA A 302 -7.86 -18.14 -4.01
C ALA A 302 -7.95 -16.90 -3.10
N ALA A 303 -8.71 -17.07 -2.00
CA ALA A 303 -8.94 -16.14 -0.89
C ALA A 303 -7.76 -15.21 -0.53
N ASP A 304 -8.08 -13.93 -0.31
CA ASP A 304 -7.18 -12.76 -0.20
C ASP A 304 -6.10 -12.84 0.89
N THR A 305 -5.07 -13.65 0.66
CA THR A 305 -3.80 -13.59 1.38
C THR A 305 -2.90 -12.57 0.68
N LEU A 306 -2.44 -11.55 1.40
CA LEU A 306 -1.44 -10.62 0.87
C LEU A 306 -0.15 -11.37 0.55
N THR A 307 0.34 -11.16 -0.65
CA THR A 307 1.64 -11.66 -1.14
C THR A 307 2.55 -10.47 -1.37
N TYR A 308 3.85 -10.64 -1.12
CA TYR A 308 4.85 -9.59 -1.24
C TYR A 308 5.96 -10.03 -2.18
N GLN A 309 6.58 -9.09 -2.88
CA GLN A 309 7.82 -9.29 -3.61
C GLN A 309 8.65 -8.01 -3.55
N TRP A 310 9.85 -8.10 -2.99
CA TRP A 310 10.80 -6.97 -2.95
C TRP A 310 11.65 -6.89 -4.21
N TYR A 311 12.01 -5.67 -4.59
CA TYR A 311 12.86 -5.35 -5.74
C TYR A 311 14.01 -4.46 -5.32
N LYS A 312 15.15 -4.62 -5.98
CA LYS A 312 16.29 -3.72 -5.92
C LYS A 312 16.57 -3.18 -7.32
N ASP A 313 16.56 -1.86 -7.48
CA ASP A 313 16.78 -1.18 -8.75
C ASP A 313 15.92 -1.75 -9.89
N GLY A 314 14.66 -2.07 -9.57
CA GLY A 314 13.69 -2.68 -10.50
C GLY A 314 13.84 -4.19 -10.73
N THR A 315 14.85 -4.84 -10.14
CA THR A 315 15.07 -6.29 -10.26
C THR A 315 14.57 -7.03 -9.02
N ALA A 316 13.77 -8.08 -9.20
CA ALA A 316 13.21 -8.86 -8.10
C ALA A 316 14.29 -9.54 -7.25
N ILE A 317 14.21 -9.40 -5.93
CA ILE A 317 15.09 -10.07 -4.97
C ILE A 317 14.52 -11.47 -4.70
N SER A 318 15.28 -12.51 -5.04
CA SER A 318 14.83 -13.89 -4.90
C SER A 318 14.49 -14.23 -3.44
N GLY A 319 13.29 -14.77 -3.21
CA GLY A 319 12.83 -15.23 -1.88
C GLY A 319 12.38 -14.12 -0.92
N ALA A 320 12.45 -12.85 -1.31
CA ALA A 320 12.01 -11.74 -0.48
C ALA A 320 10.49 -11.53 -0.59
N THR A 321 9.72 -12.37 0.09
CA THR A 321 8.25 -12.44 -0.01
C THR A 321 7.50 -12.11 1.29
N ALA A 322 8.19 -11.58 2.28
CA ALA A 322 7.59 -11.11 3.54
C ALA A 322 7.26 -9.61 3.50
N SER A 323 6.45 -9.14 4.45
CA SER A 323 6.16 -7.71 4.66
C SER A 323 7.39 -6.88 5.06
N SER A 324 8.52 -7.53 5.34
CA SER A 324 9.81 -6.90 5.58
C SER A 324 10.95 -7.62 4.87
N TYR A 325 11.97 -6.88 4.48
CA TYR A 325 13.22 -7.41 3.92
C TYR A 325 14.42 -6.89 4.72
N THR A 326 15.25 -7.82 5.21
CA THR A 326 16.42 -7.51 6.05
C THR A 326 17.71 -7.90 5.33
N ILE A 327 18.68 -7.00 5.35
CA ILE A 327 20.06 -7.24 4.96
C ILE A 327 20.86 -7.30 6.26
N GLU A 328 21.27 -8.50 6.68
CA GLU A 328 21.95 -8.74 7.97
C GLU A 328 23.30 -8.04 8.11
N SER A 329 23.99 -7.82 6.99
CA SER A 329 25.30 -7.17 6.94
C SER A 329 25.45 -6.44 5.61
N ALA A 330 25.12 -5.15 5.60
CA ALA A 330 25.13 -4.32 4.39
C ALA A 330 26.53 -4.21 3.76
N LYS A 331 26.58 -4.31 2.43
CA LYS A 331 27.78 -4.11 1.60
C LYS A 331 27.58 -2.93 0.66
N GLN A 332 28.65 -2.38 0.10
CA GLN A 332 28.51 -1.32 -0.91
C GLN A 332 27.66 -1.74 -2.11
N SER A 333 27.70 -3.01 -2.49
CA SER A 333 26.86 -3.56 -3.56
C SER A 333 25.37 -3.54 -3.24
N ASP A 334 24.97 -3.34 -1.99
CA ASP A 334 23.57 -3.30 -1.56
C ASP A 334 22.97 -1.90 -1.65
N ALA A 335 23.79 -0.85 -1.81
CA ALA A 335 23.27 0.49 -2.07
C ALA A 335 22.40 0.49 -3.34
N GLY A 336 21.26 1.19 -3.29
CA GLY A 336 20.28 1.20 -4.37
C GLY A 336 18.88 1.60 -3.93
N SER A 337 17.93 1.52 -4.86
CA SER A 337 16.51 1.77 -4.64
C SER A 337 15.77 0.47 -4.33
N TYR A 338 14.96 0.45 -3.28
CA TYR A 338 14.17 -0.69 -2.85
C TYR A 338 12.68 -0.39 -2.93
N THR A 339 11.92 -1.25 -3.60
CA THR A 339 10.45 -1.21 -3.66
C THR A 339 9.86 -2.56 -3.31
N VAL A 340 8.60 -2.59 -2.91
CA VAL A 340 7.85 -3.83 -2.69
C VAL A 340 6.53 -3.78 -3.44
N THR A 341 6.22 -4.85 -4.17
CA THR A 341 4.89 -5.07 -4.72
C THR A 341 4.09 -5.93 -3.75
N VAL A 342 2.89 -5.46 -3.41
CA VAL A 342 1.92 -6.15 -2.55
C VAL A 342 0.72 -6.55 -3.41
N SER A 343 0.33 -7.82 -3.39
CA SER A 343 -0.75 -8.36 -4.22
C SER A 343 -1.73 -9.23 -3.45
N ASN A 344 -2.98 -9.24 -3.91
CA ASN A 344 -4.04 -10.17 -3.51
C ASN A 344 -4.81 -10.63 -4.78
N GLY A 345 -5.96 -11.30 -4.62
CA GLY A 345 -6.81 -11.70 -5.75
C GLY A 345 -7.40 -10.51 -6.54
N GLY A 346 -7.31 -9.31 -5.98
CA GLY A 346 -7.83 -8.06 -6.52
C GLY A 346 -6.86 -7.19 -7.33
N GLY A 347 -5.59 -7.56 -7.37
CA GLY A 347 -4.55 -6.81 -8.07
C GLY A 347 -3.31 -6.58 -7.22
N SER A 348 -2.48 -5.63 -7.66
CA SER A 348 -1.20 -5.34 -7.03
C SER A 348 -0.93 -3.84 -6.95
N VAL A 349 -0.29 -3.41 -5.87
CA VAL A 349 0.25 -2.06 -5.71
C VAL A 349 1.76 -2.14 -5.45
N THR A 350 2.53 -1.18 -5.95
CA THR A 350 3.97 -1.08 -5.67
C THR A 350 4.22 0.13 -4.77
N SER A 351 5.06 -0.05 -3.74
CA SER A 351 5.46 1.01 -2.83
C SER A 351 6.24 2.13 -3.52
N ASP A 352 6.36 3.25 -2.82
CA ASP A 352 7.39 4.24 -3.13
C ASP A 352 8.79 3.65 -2.96
N ALA A 353 9.77 4.26 -3.61
CA ALA A 353 11.16 3.85 -3.54
C ALA A 353 11.83 4.30 -2.23
N ALA A 354 12.34 3.34 -1.46
CA ALA A 354 13.23 3.57 -0.32
C ALA A 354 14.70 3.48 -0.78
N ILE A 355 15.50 4.51 -0.51
CA ILE A 355 16.91 4.55 -0.91
C ILE A 355 17.80 4.04 0.22
N LEU A 356 18.62 3.02 -0.08
CA LEU A 356 19.69 2.56 0.79
C LEU A 356 21.01 3.22 0.40
N THR A 357 21.61 3.96 1.32
CA THR A 357 22.99 4.45 1.21
C THR A 357 23.88 3.64 2.15
N VAL A 358 24.91 2.96 1.61
CA VAL A 358 25.89 2.24 2.42
C VAL A 358 27.18 3.03 2.46
N LYS A 359 27.54 3.50 3.65
CA LYS A 359 28.82 4.15 3.90
C LYS A 359 29.91 3.08 3.97
N ALA A 360 30.94 3.23 3.14
CA ALA A 360 32.11 2.35 3.16
C ALA A 360 32.64 2.19 4.59
N LYS A 361 32.95 0.95 4.98
CA LYS A 361 33.68 0.75 6.22
C LYS A 361 35.04 1.44 6.07
N PRO A 362 35.44 2.30 7.03
CA PRO A 362 36.70 3.00 6.88
C PRO A 362 37.86 2.00 6.90
N GLU A 363 38.80 2.16 5.95
CA GLU A 363 39.95 1.27 5.79
C GLU A 363 40.78 1.23 7.07
N ALA A 364 41.34 0.04 7.37
CA ALA A 364 42.25 -0.10 8.49
C ALA A 364 43.48 0.80 8.26
N LEU A 365 43.71 1.71 9.20
CA LEU A 365 44.88 2.58 9.16
C LEU A 365 46.15 1.74 9.22
N SER A 366 47.10 2.04 8.34
CA SER A 366 48.45 1.49 8.43
C SER A 366 49.37 2.56 9.02
N VAL A 367 50.09 2.19 10.08
CA VAL A 367 51.05 3.08 10.74
C VAL A 367 52.44 2.50 10.53
N HIS A 368 53.19 3.10 9.61
CA HIS A 368 54.61 2.82 9.44
C HIS A 368 55.42 3.69 10.39
N ARG A 369 56.54 3.18 10.90
CA ARG A 369 57.30 3.83 11.96
C ARG A 369 58.78 3.81 11.61
N ASP A 370 59.42 4.96 11.73
CA ASP A 370 60.86 5.11 11.56
C ASP A 370 61.48 5.78 12.79
N VAL A 371 62.67 5.32 13.18
CA VAL A 371 63.45 5.93 14.27
C VAL A 371 64.82 6.30 13.72
N SER A 372 65.21 7.55 13.92
CA SER A 372 66.54 8.06 13.56
C SER A 372 67.19 8.69 14.78
N VAL A 373 68.47 8.41 15.00
CA VAL A 373 69.27 9.03 16.08
C VAL A 373 70.47 9.70 15.44
N ILE A 374 70.57 11.02 15.59
CA ILE A 374 71.67 11.83 15.05
C ILE A 374 72.20 12.72 16.17
N GLY A 375 73.44 12.46 16.59
CA GLY A 375 74.06 13.17 17.71
C GLY A 375 73.29 12.97 19.01
N ASN A 376 72.81 14.06 19.61
CA ASN A 376 72.01 14.05 20.84
C ASN A 376 70.49 14.11 20.60
N LYS A 377 70.04 13.90 19.36
CA LYS A 377 68.63 13.94 18.97
C LYS A 377 68.15 12.57 18.51
N ALA A 378 67.05 12.12 19.10
CA ALA A 378 66.27 11.00 18.58
C ALA A 378 64.99 11.53 17.95
N THR A 379 64.74 11.15 16.71
CA THR A 379 63.53 11.47 15.96
C THR A 379 62.75 10.19 15.72
N VAL A 380 61.49 10.17 16.16
CA VAL A 380 60.52 9.12 15.87
C VAL A 380 59.52 9.69 14.86
N THR A 381 59.37 9.02 13.73
CA THR A 381 58.48 9.40 12.65
C THR A 381 57.39 8.35 12.51
N LEU A 382 56.13 8.76 12.62
CA LEU A 382 54.96 7.93 12.37
C LEU A 382 54.35 8.35 11.04
N THR A 383 54.33 7.44 10.07
CA THR A 383 53.70 7.64 8.76
C THR A 383 52.37 6.91 8.75
N ILE A 384 51.27 7.66 8.61
CA ILE A 384 49.92 7.11 8.56
C ILE A 384 49.48 7.03 7.10
N SER A 385 49.27 5.80 6.62
CA SER A 385 48.89 5.48 5.24
C SER A 385 47.51 4.80 5.21
N ASN A 386 46.80 4.94 4.08
CA ASN A 386 45.43 4.42 3.83
C ASN A 386 44.29 5.12 4.58
N ALA A 387 44.48 6.37 5.01
CA ALA A 387 43.35 7.22 5.38
C ALA A 387 42.70 7.79 4.09
N PRO A 388 41.36 7.77 3.93
CA PRO A 388 40.73 8.30 2.73
C PRO A 388 40.96 9.83 2.60
N LYS A 389 41.06 10.35 1.37
CA LYS A 389 41.27 11.79 1.12
C LYS A 389 40.11 12.63 1.69
N GLY A 390 40.42 13.70 2.43
CA GLY A 390 39.45 14.72 2.86
C GLY A 390 38.95 14.64 4.30
N TYR A 391 39.48 13.75 5.14
CA TYR A 391 39.07 13.59 6.53
C TYR A 391 39.97 14.38 7.48
N PHE A 392 39.36 14.95 8.53
CA PHE A 392 40.02 15.75 9.56
C PHE A 392 39.95 15.03 10.91
N ALA A 393 41.09 14.86 11.59
CA ALA A 393 41.09 14.44 12.99
C ALA A 393 40.79 15.65 13.88
N THR A 394 39.76 15.55 14.73
CA THR A 394 39.47 16.58 15.76
C THR A 394 40.18 16.22 17.06
N LEU A 395 40.95 17.16 17.59
CA LEU A 395 41.58 17.05 18.90
C LEU A 395 40.55 17.48 19.96
N GLU A 396 40.07 16.55 20.80
CA GLU A 396 39.48 16.95 22.08
C GLU A 396 40.60 17.39 23.02
N GLU A 397 40.33 18.40 23.87
CA GLU A 397 41.30 19.10 24.75
C GLU A 397 42.17 18.19 25.66
N ASN A 398 41.86 16.89 25.74
CA ASN A 398 42.48 15.91 26.64
C ASN A 398 43.26 14.78 25.92
N TRP A 399 43.56 14.94 24.62
CA TRP A 399 44.25 13.91 23.81
C TRP A 399 45.63 13.50 24.35
N GLN A 400 46.34 14.42 25.03
CA GLN A 400 47.68 14.18 25.56
C GLN A 400 47.73 13.19 26.74
N SER A 401 46.62 13.00 27.46
CA SER A 401 46.60 12.15 28.67
C SER A 401 46.00 10.77 28.44
N LYS A 402 45.22 10.57 27.36
CA LYS A 402 44.36 9.39 27.23
C LYS A 402 44.81 8.34 26.23
N ILE A 403 45.76 8.64 25.34
CA ILE A 403 46.07 7.77 24.20
C ILE A 403 47.56 7.54 23.95
N LEU A 404 48.49 8.44 24.29
CA LEU A 404 49.95 8.18 24.18
C LEU A 404 50.59 8.44 25.54
N THR A 405 51.01 7.38 26.23
CA THR A 405 51.69 7.52 27.52
C THR A 405 53.20 7.43 27.33
N PHE A 406 53.89 8.53 27.61
CA PHE A 406 55.35 8.57 27.74
C PHE A 406 55.69 8.49 29.23
N SER A 407 56.19 7.36 29.70
CA SER A 407 56.69 7.23 31.07
C SER A 407 58.15 7.69 31.14
N GLY A 408 58.47 8.55 32.13
CA GLY A 408 59.80 9.11 32.37
C GLY A 408 59.99 10.58 31.97
N ILE A 409 58.96 11.24 31.42
CA ILE A 409 59.01 12.64 30.97
C ILE A 409 57.65 13.31 31.22
N SER A 410 57.59 14.40 31.99
CA SER A 410 56.35 15.19 32.20
C SER A 410 56.19 16.25 31.12
N ASN A 411 55.03 16.35 30.45
CA ASN A 411 54.72 17.48 29.58
C ASN A 411 53.24 17.88 29.72
N ASP A 412 52.95 19.18 29.85
CA ASP A 412 51.61 19.77 30.05
C ASP A 412 51.13 20.61 28.85
N GLY A 413 51.62 20.31 27.65
CA GLY A 413 50.87 20.64 26.42
C GLY A 413 51.28 21.89 25.65
N THR A 414 52.38 22.55 26.00
CA THR A 414 53.11 23.43 25.07
C THR A 414 54.57 23.00 25.04
N ALA A 415 55.35 23.35 24.03
CA ALA A 415 56.72 22.83 23.88
C ALA A 415 57.57 23.23 25.09
N ALA A 416 57.62 22.38 26.12
CA ALA A 416 58.20 22.69 27.41
C ALA A 416 59.48 21.89 27.60
N GLU A 417 60.53 22.58 28.04
CA GLU A 417 61.66 21.95 28.70
C GLU A 417 61.16 21.19 29.91
N THR A 418 61.57 19.93 30.03
CA THR A 418 61.18 19.07 31.16
C THR A 418 62.22 19.16 32.28
N GLU A 419 61.89 18.70 33.50
CA GLU A 419 62.74 18.80 34.72
C GLU A 419 64.20 18.30 34.55
N ASN A 420 64.50 17.54 33.49
CA ASN A 420 65.84 17.03 33.16
C ASN A 420 66.49 17.68 31.92
N GLY A 421 66.04 18.85 31.47
CA GLY A 421 66.65 19.60 30.36
C GLY A 421 66.41 19.00 28.96
N MET A 422 65.54 17.99 28.85
CA MET A 422 65.14 17.42 27.57
C MET A 422 64.17 18.37 26.85
N LYS A 423 64.46 18.65 25.57
CA LYS A 423 63.60 19.46 24.69
C LYS A 423 62.82 18.56 23.76
N ILE A 424 61.51 18.77 23.72
CA ILE A 424 60.59 18.06 22.84
C ILE A 424 60.03 19.05 21.82
N SER A 425 60.10 18.66 20.55
CA SER A 425 59.44 19.40 19.46
C SER A 425 58.69 18.43 18.57
N TRP A 426 57.49 18.85 18.16
CA TRP A 426 56.69 18.18 17.14
C TRP A 426 56.62 19.05 15.89
N SER A 427 56.55 18.42 14.73
CA SER A 427 56.24 19.08 13.47
C SER A 427 55.14 18.31 12.72
N GLY A 428 54.25 19.05 12.06
CA GLY A 428 53.08 18.52 11.35
C GLY A 428 51.71 18.79 11.99
N PHE A 429 51.66 19.41 13.18
CA PHE A 429 50.42 19.87 13.84
C PHE A 429 50.30 21.40 13.76
N ASP A 430 49.13 21.91 13.38
CA ASP A 430 48.71 23.28 13.70
C ASP A 430 47.65 23.20 14.81
N MET A 431 47.84 23.92 15.92
CA MET A 431 46.96 23.84 17.08
C MET A 431 45.63 24.54 16.75
N GLY A 432 44.59 23.74 16.52
CA GLY A 432 43.24 24.21 16.17
C GLY A 432 42.84 24.03 14.70
N GLY A 433 43.66 23.34 13.89
CA GLY A 433 43.41 23.14 12.46
C GLY A 433 42.94 21.73 12.07
N ASN A 434 42.06 21.69 11.08
CA ASN A 434 41.62 20.51 10.34
C ASN A 434 42.78 19.95 9.47
N TYR A 435 43.31 18.73 9.74
CA TYR A 435 44.44 18.14 8.99
C TYR A 435 44.03 17.06 7.97
N GLN A 436 44.70 16.99 6.81
CA GLN A 436 44.43 15.98 5.77
C GLN A 436 45.44 14.83 5.77
N PHE A 437 44.96 13.60 5.72
CA PHE A 437 45.76 12.39 5.52
C PHE A 437 45.76 11.93 4.05
N PRO A 438 46.78 11.19 3.56
CA PRO A 438 47.95 10.64 4.26
C PRO A 438 48.96 11.71 4.71
N GLY A 439 49.67 11.45 5.82
CA GLY A 439 50.59 12.41 6.42
C GLY A 439 51.57 11.79 7.43
N THR A 440 52.53 12.61 7.87
CA THR A 440 53.62 12.18 8.75
C THR A 440 53.61 12.98 10.05
N LEU A 441 53.68 12.28 11.17
CA LEU A 441 53.88 12.87 12.50
C LEU A 441 55.32 12.65 12.95
N THR A 442 56.03 13.72 13.26
CA THR A 442 57.42 13.65 13.72
C THR A 442 57.55 14.11 15.15
N TYR A 443 58.13 13.26 16.00
CA TYR A 443 58.51 13.56 17.37
C TYR A 443 60.03 13.63 17.46
N THR A 444 60.58 14.72 18.02
CA THR A 444 62.02 14.82 18.29
C THR A 444 62.27 15.06 19.76
N ALA A 445 63.04 14.17 20.38
CA ALA A 445 63.58 14.34 21.71
C ALA A 445 65.08 14.68 21.62
N THR A 446 65.47 15.76 22.28
CA THR A 446 66.87 16.12 22.46
C THR A 446 67.27 15.80 23.90
N VAL A 447 68.34 15.03 24.08
CA VAL A 447 68.85 14.65 25.41
C VAL A 447 70.15 15.41 25.70
N PRO A 448 70.40 15.83 26.95
CA PRO A 448 71.67 16.43 27.32
C PRO A 448 72.87 15.51 26.99
N GLU A 449 74.03 16.10 26.66
CA GLU A 449 75.24 15.33 26.36
C GLU A 449 75.65 14.44 27.55
N GLY A 450 76.02 13.19 27.28
CA GLY A 450 76.47 12.25 28.32
C GLY A 450 75.37 11.54 29.11
N THR A 451 74.09 11.82 28.84
CA THR A 451 72.95 11.11 29.47
C THR A 451 72.36 10.03 28.56
N SER A 452 71.87 8.94 29.17
CA SER A 452 71.10 7.87 28.52
C SER A 452 69.67 7.90 29.03
N THR A 453 68.70 7.80 28.11
CA THR A 453 67.28 7.76 28.46
C THR A 453 66.56 6.74 27.60
N THR A 454 65.47 6.17 28.14
CA THR A 454 64.55 5.30 27.41
C THR A 454 63.23 6.03 27.26
N VAL A 455 62.83 6.28 26.01
CA VAL A 455 61.51 6.82 25.69
C VAL A 455 60.60 5.63 25.35
N THR A 456 59.55 5.44 26.16
CA THR A 456 58.52 4.44 25.87
C THR A 456 57.39 5.11 25.10
N LEU A 457 57.09 4.63 23.90
CA LEU A 457 55.91 5.02 23.12
C LEU A 457 54.88 3.91 23.21
N SER A 458 53.71 4.19 23.78
CA SER A 458 52.59 3.24 23.81
C SER A 458 51.28 3.96 23.67
N GLY A 459 50.34 3.41 22.89
CA GLY A 459 49.07 4.08 22.67
C GLY A 459 48.13 3.47 21.64
N GLN A 460 46.98 4.09 21.43
CA GLN A 460 46.00 3.70 20.40
C GLN A 460 45.57 4.91 19.56
N LEU A 461 46.00 4.98 18.30
CA LEU A 461 45.56 6.05 17.40
C LEU A 461 44.09 5.83 17.02
N VAL A 462 43.19 6.69 17.50
CA VAL A 462 41.77 6.69 17.11
C VAL A 462 41.49 7.88 16.18
N ILE A 463 41.05 7.60 14.97
CA ILE A 463 40.57 8.61 14.01
C ILE A 463 39.06 8.47 13.89
N THR A 464 38.34 9.48 14.39
CA THR A 464 36.89 9.57 14.24
C THR A 464 36.54 10.15 12.88
N THR A 465 35.75 9.42 12.10
CA THR A 465 35.25 9.87 10.79
C THR A 465 33.74 10.10 10.84
N SER A 466 33.17 10.73 9.81
CA SER A 466 31.71 10.85 9.61
C SER A 466 30.99 9.50 9.43
N ASN A 467 31.74 8.41 9.27
CA ASN A 467 31.27 7.05 9.02
C ASN A 467 31.72 6.09 10.15
N GLY A 468 32.14 6.61 11.31
CA GLY A 468 32.60 5.83 12.46
C GLY A 468 34.08 6.04 12.81
N ALA A 469 34.54 5.47 13.93
CA ALA A 469 35.93 5.59 14.37
C ALA A 469 36.77 4.40 13.87
N VAL A 470 37.97 4.68 13.36
CA VAL A 470 39.00 3.66 13.13
C VAL A 470 40.08 3.81 14.18
N SER A 471 40.41 2.72 14.86
CA SER A 471 41.53 2.66 15.79
C SER A 471 42.64 1.79 15.24
N ALA A 472 43.89 2.24 15.37
CA ALA A 472 45.08 1.43 15.17
C ALA A 472 45.93 1.44 16.43
N ASP A 473 46.27 0.26 16.94
CA ASP A 473 47.13 0.16 18.11
C ASP A 473 48.57 0.54 17.76
N ILE A 474 49.12 1.48 18.51
CA ILE A 474 50.54 1.78 18.52
C ILE A 474 51.18 0.85 19.54
N ALA A 475 51.55 -0.36 19.09
CA ALA A 475 52.31 -1.33 19.89
C ALA A 475 53.46 -0.66 20.67
N VAL A 476 53.56 -1.00 21.96
CA VAL A 476 54.54 -0.48 22.94
C VAL A 476 55.96 -0.63 22.40
N GLN A 477 56.74 0.46 22.38
CA GLN A 477 58.14 0.43 21.98
C GLN A 477 59.01 1.26 22.91
N ASN A 478 60.10 0.66 23.38
CA ASN A 478 61.11 1.32 24.19
C ASN A 478 62.27 1.72 23.28
N VAL A 479 62.51 3.02 23.10
CA VAL A 479 63.65 3.55 22.35
C VAL A 479 64.67 4.06 23.36
N THR A 480 65.77 3.32 23.52
CA THR A 480 66.88 3.74 24.38
C THR A 480 67.96 4.38 23.52
N PHE A 481 68.38 5.59 23.88
CA PHE A 481 69.46 6.28 23.18
C PHE A 481 70.35 7.04 24.17
N THR A 482 71.62 7.13 23.80
CA THR A 482 72.67 7.77 24.60
C THR A 482 73.29 8.86 23.74
N ALA A 483 73.26 10.10 24.21
CA ALA A 483 73.95 11.19 23.52
C ALA A 483 75.46 10.94 23.62
N ALA A 484 76.10 10.66 22.49
CA ALA A 484 77.56 10.55 22.44
C ALA A 484 78.16 11.88 22.94
N PRO A 485 79.16 11.87 23.83
CA PRO A 485 79.83 13.10 24.25
C PRO A 485 80.42 13.79 23.01
N SER A 486 80.35 15.12 22.98
CA SER A 486 80.95 15.92 21.92
C SER A 486 82.42 15.48 21.70
N ALA A 487 82.81 15.29 20.44
CA ALA A 487 84.19 14.97 20.11
C ALA A 487 85.11 16.05 20.73
N PRO A 488 86.22 15.68 21.37
CA PRO A 488 87.07 16.66 22.05
C PRO A 488 87.52 17.73 21.07
N VAL A 489 87.35 19.00 21.45
CA VAL A 489 87.84 20.14 20.68
C VAL A 489 89.36 20.05 20.65
N ILE A 490 89.95 19.79 19.47
CA ILE A 490 91.39 19.94 19.28
C ILE A 490 91.70 21.43 19.27
N THR A 491 92.24 21.96 20.37
CA THR A 491 92.64 23.37 20.52
C THR A 491 94.06 23.68 20.02
N ALA A 492 94.68 22.77 19.26
CA ALA A 492 95.99 23.02 18.68
C ALA A 492 95.87 23.96 17.46
N GLN A 493 96.24 25.23 17.64
CA GLN A 493 96.52 26.16 16.53
C GLN A 493 97.84 25.76 15.84
N PRO A 494 97.94 25.78 14.50
CA PRO A 494 99.24 25.68 13.84
C PRO A 494 100.08 26.91 14.20
N GLN A 495 101.27 26.68 14.76
CA GLN A 495 102.28 27.73 14.93
C GLN A 495 102.83 28.11 13.55
N SER A 496 102.74 29.39 13.19
CA SER A 496 103.41 29.92 12.00
C SER A 496 104.93 29.79 12.18
N GLN A 497 105.60 29.18 11.20
CA GLN A 497 107.06 29.27 11.06
C GLN A 497 107.37 30.23 9.92
N THR A 498 108.16 31.26 10.21
CA THR A 498 108.73 32.14 9.18
C THR A 498 110.04 31.53 8.72
N VAL A 499 110.12 31.16 7.44
CA VAL A 499 111.39 30.82 6.78
C VAL A 499 111.80 32.02 5.93
N SER A 500 113.02 32.52 6.14
CA SER A 500 113.60 33.59 5.32
C SER A 500 114.09 33.01 3.98
N GLU A 501 113.84 33.71 2.87
CA GLU A 501 114.41 33.34 1.56
C GLU A 501 115.94 33.38 1.61
N GLY A 502 116.57 32.25 1.27
CA GLY A 502 118.01 32.10 1.08
C GLY A 502 118.29 31.00 0.07
#